data_AF-A0A3R6YLX1-F1
#
_entry.id   AF-A0A3R6YLX1-F1
#
_cell.length_a   1.000
_cell.length_b   1.000
_cell.length_c   1.000
_cell.angle_alpha   90.00
_cell.angle_beta   90.00
_cell.angle_gamma   90.00
#
_symmetry.space_group_name_H-M   'P 1'
#
loop_
_entity.id
_entity.type
_entity.pdbx_description
1 polymer ?
#
loop_
_entity_poly.entity_id
_entity_poly.type
_entity_poly.pdbx_seq_one_letter_code
_entity_poly.pdbx_strand_id
1 'polypeptide(L)'
;MNSLYVFKDKKGYDWKATPLIAAAALGHTELVQGFIDRADIDETALYKAAEKGQVAVVRELLEHPDINVNLPNDRNQTALGKAAQYGNIGVIQLLLDHGADPSILDKDKLVLEWVAPYLTHDVAIRLLQLDFPVERSANGNIAARDSHSFSWSTFLDSHVPVDTSVRVAVVATLLGSEKDGDDWVRELATAKDQHGREALHTTDAATRDLLNGLRFFCGRYELFDGPPIHVSATAVVVNAYDHGVFRQVFEQFANDCGELDKKGFQACGRLLGQQPTDVK
;
A
#
# COMPACT_ATOMS: atom_id res chain seq x y z
N MET A 1 -15.50 39.76 15.43
CA MET A 1 -16.53 38.80 15.85
C MET A 1 -16.81 37.86 14.69
N ASN A 2 -16.23 36.67 14.68
CA ASN A 2 -16.56 35.64 13.69
C ASN A 2 -17.93 35.04 14.05
N SER A 3 -18.99 35.58 13.46
CA SER A 3 -20.34 35.05 13.64
C SER A 3 -20.39 33.62 13.09
N LEU A 4 -20.66 32.66 13.98
CA LEU A 4 -20.91 31.28 13.60
C LEU A 4 -22.38 31.14 13.16
N TYR A 5 -22.59 30.64 11.95
CA TYR A 5 -23.89 30.33 11.39
C TYR A 5 -24.20 28.85 11.60
N VAL A 6 -25.48 28.51 11.84
CA VAL A 6 -25.92 27.11 12.03
C VAL A 6 -26.39 26.55 10.69
N PHE A 7 -25.82 25.42 10.29
CA PHE A 7 -26.18 24.69 9.07
C PHE A 7 -26.59 23.25 9.43
N LYS A 8 -27.43 22.63 8.59
CA LYS A 8 -27.81 21.21 8.70
C LYS A 8 -27.15 20.39 7.60
N ASP A 9 -26.54 19.26 7.95
CA ASP A 9 -26.04 18.31 6.96
C ASP A 9 -27.16 17.41 6.40
N LYS A 10 -26.83 16.57 5.41
CA LYS A 10 -27.78 15.62 4.78
C LYS A 10 -28.36 14.59 5.76
N LYS A 11 -27.75 14.44 6.95
CA LYS A 11 -28.17 13.54 8.03
C LYS A 11 -28.94 14.29 9.14
N GLY A 12 -29.15 15.59 9.00
CA GLY A 12 -29.90 16.43 9.95
C GLY A 12 -29.08 16.93 11.14
N TYR A 13 -27.75 16.76 11.16
CA TYR A 13 -26.90 17.29 12.23
C TYR A 13 -26.68 18.79 12.06
N ASP A 14 -26.97 19.54 13.13
CA ASP A 14 -26.61 20.95 13.24
C ASP A 14 -25.10 21.08 13.44
N TRP A 15 -24.47 21.94 12.66
CA TRP A 15 -23.08 22.32 12.84
C TRP A 15 -22.90 23.82 12.65
N LYS A 16 -21.99 24.39 13.43
CA LYS A 16 -21.66 25.82 13.39
C LYS A 16 -20.50 26.04 12.44
N ALA A 17 -20.63 27.00 11.52
CA ALA A 17 -19.56 27.35 10.59
C ALA A 17 -19.40 28.85 10.42
N THR A 18 -18.16 29.25 10.17
CA THR A 18 -17.82 30.58 9.66
C THR A 18 -18.17 30.66 8.17
N PRO A 19 -18.27 31.88 7.59
CA PRO A 19 -18.46 32.06 6.15
C PRO A 19 -17.44 31.30 5.29
N LEU A 20 -16.16 31.26 5.72
CA LEU A 20 -15.10 30.52 5.05
C LEU A 20 -15.41 29.02 4.99
N ILE A 21 -15.80 28.42 6.11
CA ILE A 21 -16.09 26.98 6.17
C ILE A 21 -17.31 26.63 5.31
N ALA A 22 -18.34 27.49 5.29
CA ALA A 22 -19.52 27.29 4.44
C ALA A 22 -19.17 27.40 2.95
N ALA A 23 -18.39 28.42 2.55
CA ALA A 23 -17.90 28.58 1.18
C ALA A 23 -17.06 27.37 0.75
N ALA A 24 -16.20 26.88 1.64
CA ALA A 24 -15.34 25.73 1.37
C ALA A 24 -16.14 24.44 1.16
N ALA A 25 -17.14 24.17 2.01
CA ALA A 25 -18.01 23.00 1.88
C ALA A 25 -18.83 23.02 0.58
N LEU A 26 -19.28 24.20 0.15
CA LEU A 26 -20.12 24.38 -1.03
C LEU A 26 -19.33 24.52 -2.34
N GLY A 27 -18.00 24.63 -2.28
CA GLY A 27 -17.16 24.76 -3.47
C GLY A 27 -17.10 26.17 -4.06
N HIS A 28 -17.41 27.19 -3.27
CA HIS A 28 -17.44 28.59 -3.73
C HIS A 28 -16.03 29.21 -3.68
N THR A 29 -15.17 28.85 -4.63
CA THR A 29 -13.74 29.24 -4.67
C THR A 29 -13.51 30.74 -4.53
N GLU A 30 -14.29 31.57 -5.22
CA GLU A 30 -14.16 33.05 -5.15
C GLU A 30 -14.45 33.58 -3.72
N LEU A 31 -15.41 33.00 -3.02
CA LEU A 31 -15.71 33.38 -1.63
C LEU A 31 -14.62 32.90 -0.68
N VAL A 32 -14.03 31.73 -0.94
CA VAL A 32 -12.89 31.23 -0.16
C VAL A 32 -11.73 32.22 -0.26
N GLN A 33 -11.34 32.63 -1.46
CA GLN A 33 -10.30 33.65 -1.67
C GLN A 33 -10.63 34.97 -0.96
N GLY A 34 -11.90 35.41 -0.99
CA GLY A 34 -12.32 36.64 -0.32
C GLY A 34 -12.29 36.57 1.21
N PHE A 35 -12.38 35.38 1.80
CA PHE A 35 -12.44 35.17 3.25
C PHE A 35 -11.17 34.64 3.88
N ILE A 36 -10.29 33.98 3.11
CA ILE A 36 -9.13 33.25 3.64
C ILE A 36 -8.22 34.16 4.48
N ASP A 37 -7.86 35.35 3.98
CA ASP A 37 -6.99 36.31 4.69
C ASP A 37 -7.66 37.02 5.88
N ARG A 38 -8.98 36.90 6.04
CA ARG A 38 -9.79 37.64 7.03
C ARG A 38 -10.33 36.74 8.15
N ALA A 39 -10.20 35.43 8.00
CA ALA A 39 -10.68 34.46 8.96
C ALA A 39 -9.56 34.05 9.91
N ASP A 40 -9.90 33.66 11.14
CA ASP A 40 -9.06 32.71 11.87
C ASP A 40 -9.20 31.40 11.09
N ILE A 41 -8.19 31.09 10.27
CA ILE A 41 -8.19 29.90 9.45
C ILE A 41 -8.04 28.70 10.38
N ASP A 42 -9.14 27.99 10.57
CA ASP A 42 -9.17 26.65 11.16
C ASP A 42 -9.26 25.66 10.00
N GLU A 43 -8.45 24.61 10.07
CA GLU A 43 -8.36 23.48 9.14
C GLU A 43 -9.71 22.79 8.91
N THR A 44 -10.73 23.11 9.71
CA THR A 44 -12.15 22.82 9.44
C THR A 44 -12.61 23.18 8.03
N ALA A 45 -12.12 24.29 7.45
CA ALA A 45 -12.43 24.61 6.05
C ALA A 45 -11.86 23.55 5.09
N LEU A 46 -10.60 23.12 5.33
CA LEU A 46 -9.92 22.08 4.55
C LEU A 46 -10.61 20.73 4.72
N TYR A 47 -10.96 20.32 5.95
CA TYR A 47 -11.69 19.06 6.19
C TYR A 47 -13.03 19.02 5.44
N LYS A 48 -13.77 20.14 5.43
CA LYS A 48 -15.08 20.20 4.78
C LYS A 48 -14.97 20.23 3.26
N ALA A 49 -14.01 20.95 2.72
CA ALA A 49 -13.72 20.89 1.29
C ALA A 49 -13.31 19.47 0.87
N ALA A 50 -12.48 18.80 1.68
CA ALA A 50 -12.02 17.45 1.41
C ALA A 50 -13.13 16.39 1.53
N GLU A 51 -14.01 16.49 2.53
CA GLU A 51 -15.20 15.66 2.69
C GLU A 51 -16.14 15.77 1.48
N LYS A 52 -16.26 16.98 0.90
CA LYS A 52 -17.16 17.28 -0.21
C LYS A 52 -16.52 17.14 -1.59
N GLY A 53 -15.24 16.80 -1.68
CA GLY A 53 -14.54 16.60 -2.95
C GLY A 53 -14.25 17.90 -3.71
N GLN A 54 -14.15 19.03 -3.01
CA GLN A 54 -14.02 20.35 -3.62
C GLN A 54 -12.56 20.65 -4.01
N VAL A 55 -12.08 20.03 -5.09
CA VAL A 55 -10.66 20.08 -5.51
C VAL A 55 -10.12 21.51 -5.65
N ALA A 56 -10.87 22.42 -6.28
CA ALA A 56 -10.44 23.80 -6.48
C ALA A 56 -10.28 24.54 -5.13
N VAL A 57 -11.24 24.37 -4.22
CA VAL A 57 -11.17 24.96 -2.88
C VAL A 57 -10.01 24.39 -2.07
N VAL A 58 -9.82 23.07 -2.11
CA VAL A 58 -8.69 22.42 -1.40
C VAL A 58 -7.37 23.01 -1.89
N ARG A 59 -7.21 23.23 -3.19
CA ARG A 59 -6.02 23.87 -3.75
C ARG A 59 -5.80 25.26 -3.16
N GLU A 60 -6.79 26.14 -3.22
CA GLU A 60 -6.67 27.50 -2.68
C GLU A 60 -6.33 27.51 -1.19
N LEU A 61 -6.93 26.60 -0.42
CA LEU A 61 -6.67 26.47 1.01
C LEU A 61 -5.21 26.03 1.26
N LEU A 62 -4.70 25.03 0.52
CA LEU A 62 -3.33 24.51 0.71
C LEU A 62 -2.23 25.48 0.26
N GLU A 63 -2.54 26.49 -0.55
CA GLU A 63 -1.59 27.56 -0.90
C GLU A 63 -1.44 28.60 0.23
N HIS A 64 -2.34 28.59 1.22
CA HIS A 64 -2.25 29.54 2.33
C HIS A 64 -1.21 29.07 3.37
N PRO A 65 -0.26 29.94 3.78
CA PRO A 65 0.90 29.55 4.59
C PRO A 65 0.55 29.01 5.99
N ASP A 66 -0.59 29.43 6.53
CA ASP A 66 -1.03 29.03 7.88
C ASP A 66 -1.80 27.71 7.91
N ILE A 67 -2.06 27.07 6.76
CA ILE A 67 -2.78 25.79 6.73
C ILE A 67 -1.82 24.62 6.91
N ASN A 68 -2.04 23.85 7.98
CA ASN A 68 -1.37 22.57 8.18
C ASN A 68 -2.22 21.42 7.61
N VAL A 69 -1.77 20.83 6.51
CA VAL A 69 -2.46 19.70 5.83
C VAL A 69 -2.67 18.48 6.73
N ASN A 70 -1.81 18.30 7.73
CA ASN A 70 -1.77 17.13 8.61
C ASN A 70 -2.40 17.38 9.99
N LEU A 71 -2.93 18.59 10.25
CA LEU A 71 -3.60 18.81 11.52
C LEU A 71 -4.80 17.86 11.62
N PRO A 72 -5.00 17.18 12.77
CA PRO A 72 -6.24 16.49 13.06
C PRO A 72 -7.21 17.42 13.79
N ASN A 73 -8.50 17.24 13.56
CA ASN A 73 -9.52 17.89 14.41
C ASN A 73 -9.64 17.20 15.78
N ASP A 74 -10.51 17.74 16.66
CA ASP A 74 -10.82 17.21 18.00
C ASP A 74 -11.33 15.75 18.03
N ARG A 75 -11.63 15.17 16.86
CA ARG A 75 -12.07 13.77 16.69
C ARG A 75 -11.00 12.91 16.03
N ASN A 76 -9.73 13.34 16.01
CA ASN A 76 -8.61 12.69 15.35
C ASN A 76 -8.88 12.39 13.87
N GLN A 77 -9.42 13.37 13.15
CA GLN A 77 -9.72 13.25 11.72
C GLN A 77 -8.88 14.22 10.91
N THR A 78 -8.28 13.73 9.83
CA THR A 78 -7.46 14.53 8.91
C THR A 78 -8.22 14.85 7.63
N ALA A 79 -7.75 15.84 6.87
CA ALA A 79 -8.32 16.16 5.56
C ALA A 79 -8.20 14.96 4.61
N LEU A 80 -7.05 14.27 4.66
CA LEU A 80 -6.79 13.07 3.88
C LEU A 80 -7.75 11.92 4.26
N GLY A 81 -7.94 11.68 5.56
CA GLY A 81 -8.89 10.68 6.07
C GLY A 81 -10.34 10.95 5.67
N LYS A 82 -10.74 12.23 5.60
CA LYS A 82 -12.05 12.64 5.09
C LYS A 82 -12.19 12.44 3.59
N ALA A 83 -11.19 12.82 2.80
CA ALA A 83 -11.21 12.58 1.37
C ALA A 83 -11.31 11.09 1.06
N ALA A 84 -10.56 10.25 1.79
CA ALA A 84 -10.59 8.79 1.68
C ALA A 84 -11.94 8.18 2.05
N GLN A 85 -12.52 8.57 3.20
CA GLN A 85 -13.85 8.11 3.65
C GLN A 85 -14.96 8.31 2.61
N TYR A 86 -14.83 9.36 1.78
CA TYR A 86 -15.82 9.73 0.78
C TYR A 86 -15.39 9.42 -0.66
N GLY A 87 -14.24 8.75 -0.86
CA GLY A 87 -13.76 8.35 -2.18
C GLY A 87 -13.36 9.50 -3.10
N ASN A 88 -12.98 10.65 -2.54
CA ASN A 88 -12.66 11.86 -3.30
C ASN A 88 -11.22 11.81 -3.88
N ILE A 89 -10.97 10.94 -4.86
CA ILE A 89 -9.64 10.63 -5.40
C ILE A 89 -8.83 11.87 -5.82
N GLY A 90 -9.45 12.82 -6.52
CA GLY A 90 -8.76 14.05 -6.95
C GLY A 90 -8.30 14.94 -5.78
N VAL A 91 -9.03 14.91 -4.66
CA VAL A 91 -8.60 15.59 -3.43
C VAL A 91 -7.49 14.80 -2.73
N ILE A 92 -7.57 13.47 -2.70
CA ILE A 92 -6.53 12.61 -2.10
C ILE A 92 -5.19 12.87 -2.77
N GLN A 93 -5.14 12.85 -4.11
CA GLN A 93 -3.92 13.15 -4.86
C GLN A 93 -3.36 14.52 -4.49
N LEU A 94 -4.21 15.55 -4.51
CA LEU A 94 -3.81 16.91 -4.17
C LEU A 94 -3.27 17.03 -2.73
N LEU A 95 -3.90 16.38 -1.76
CA LEU A 95 -3.42 16.39 -0.36
C LEU A 95 -2.05 15.70 -0.25
N LEU A 96 -1.87 14.55 -0.89
CA LEU A 96 -0.58 13.83 -0.91
C LEU A 96 0.52 14.65 -1.59
N ASP A 97 0.21 15.40 -2.65
CA ASP A 97 1.14 16.29 -3.33
C ASP A 97 1.60 17.45 -2.45
N HIS A 98 0.75 17.89 -1.51
CA HIS A 98 1.06 18.90 -0.51
C HIS A 98 1.58 18.33 0.83
N GLY A 99 2.02 17.07 0.85
CA GLY A 99 2.70 16.47 2.00
C GLY A 99 1.76 15.93 3.09
N ALA A 100 0.51 15.60 2.75
CA ALA A 100 -0.35 14.87 3.65
C ALA A 100 0.25 13.50 3.99
N ASP A 101 0.28 13.17 5.27
CA ASP A 101 0.85 11.92 5.80
C ASP A 101 -0.24 10.85 5.90
N PRO A 102 -0.17 9.77 5.09
CA PRO A 102 -1.16 8.69 5.11
C PRO A 102 -1.05 7.77 6.32
N SER A 103 0.01 7.87 7.11
CA SER A 103 0.21 7.11 8.34
C SER A 103 -0.65 7.62 9.51
N ILE A 104 -1.11 8.87 9.43
CA ILE A 104 -2.00 9.46 10.44
C ILE A 104 -3.37 8.77 10.36
N LEU A 105 -3.72 8.07 11.43
CA LEU A 105 -4.98 7.34 11.53
C LEU A 105 -6.19 8.28 11.55
N ASP A 106 -7.22 8.00 10.76
CA ASP A 106 -8.53 8.64 10.88
C ASP A 106 -9.48 7.67 11.59
N LYS A 107 -9.85 8.02 12.83
CA LYS A 107 -10.64 7.15 13.73
C LYS A 107 -10.01 5.76 13.90
N ASP A 108 -8.73 5.74 14.22
CA ASP A 108 -7.94 4.52 14.49
C ASP A 108 -7.80 3.57 13.29
N LYS A 109 -8.07 4.06 12.07
CA LYS A 109 -7.90 3.32 10.81
C LYS A 109 -6.91 4.00 9.89
N LEU A 110 -6.19 3.21 9.12
CA LEU A 110 -5.30 3.72 8.08
C LEU A 110 -6.14 4.41 6.99
N VAL A 111 -5.61 5.49 6.41
CA VAL A 111 -6.22 6.14 5.24
C VAL A 111 -6.49 5.12 4.13
N LEU A 112 -5.54 4.19 3.93
CA LEU A 112 -5.62 3.11 2.96
C LEU A 112 -6.90 2.26 3.11
N GLU A 113 -7.31 1.93 4.33
CA GLU A 113 -8.52 1.14 4.57
C GLU A 113 -9.79 1.87 4.14
N TRP A 114 -9.82 3.19 4.29
CA TRP A 114 -10.95 4.01 3.86
C TRP A 114 -11.02 4.15 2.34
N VAL A 115 -9.87 4.33 1.67
CA VAL A 115 -9.83 4.54 0.22
C VAL A 115 -9.84 3.23 -0.58
N ALA A 116 -9.60 2.07 0.05
CA ALA A 116 -9.50 0.75 -0.61
C ALA A 116 -10.58 0.47 -1.69
N PRO A 117 -11.89 0.72 -1.45
CA PRO A 117 -12.92 0.48 -2.46
C PRO A 117 -12.82 1.37 -3.71
N TYR A 118 -12.10 2.48 -3.62
CA TYR A 118 -11.96 3.51 -4.66
C TYR A 118 -10.53 3.60 -5.19
N LEU A 119 -9.63 2.74 -4.70
CA LEU A 119 -8.20 2.86 -4.92
C LEU A 119 -7.89 2.81 -6.42
N THR A 120 -7.19 3.83 -6.91
CA THR A 120 -6.62 3.81 -8.25
C THR A 120 -5.17 3.36 -8.17
N HIS A 121 -4.62 2.92 -9.31
CA HIS A 121 -3.23 2.52 -9.43
C HIS A 121 -2.26 3.58 -8.89
N ASP A 122 -2.43 4.84 -9.30
CA ASP A 122 -1.53 5.94 -8.93
C ASP A 122 -1.61 6.28 -7.44
N VAL A 123 -2.84 6.35 -6.88
CA VAL A 123 -3.02 6.64 -5.45
C VAL A 123 -2.47 5.51 -4.59
N ALA A 124 -2.66 4.26 -5.01
CA ALA A 124 -2.11 3.10 -4.32
C ALA A 124 -0.58 3.17 -4.24
N ILE A 125 0.08 3.38 -5.39
CA ILE A 125 1.53 3.53 -5.46
C ILE A 125 2.00 4.64 -4.53
N ARG A 126 1.35 5.79 -4.56
CA ARG A 126 1.77 6.93 -3.76
C ARG A 126 1.64 6.66 -2.26
N LEU A 127 0.50 6.12 -1.83
CA LEU A 127 0.27 5.77 -0.41
C LEU A 127 1.30 4.75 0.07
N LEU A 128 1.56 3.70 -0.72
CA LEU A 128 2.49 2.64 -0.36
C LEU A 128 3.94 3.11 -0.30
N GLN A 129 4.37 3.97 -1.23
CA GLN A 129 5.72 4.54 -1.24
C GLN A 129 6.02 5.38 -0.01
N LEU A 130 5.01 6.05 0.55
CA LEU A 130 5.15 6.84 1.78
C LEU A 130 5.23 5.98 3.03
N ASP A 131 4.78 4.72 2.97
CA ASP A 131 4.72 3.83 4.12
C ASP A 131 5.22 2.39 3.84
N PHE A 132 6.27 2.24 3.05
CA PHE A 132 6.88 0.92 2.82
C PHE A 132 7.43 0.32 4.12
N PRO A 133 7.38 -1.00 4.32
CA PRO A 133 7.93 -1.66 5.50
C PRO A 133 9.45 -1.85 5.42
N VAL A 134 10.08 -1.33 4.37
CA VAL A 134 11.53 -1.45 4.11
C VAL A 134 12.09 -0.11 3.62
N GLU A 135 13.37 0.08 3.86
CA GLU A 135 14.13 1.24 3.39
C GLU A 135 15.45 0.82 2.75
N ARG A 136 15.93 1.65 1.81
CA ARG A 136 17.25 1.46 1.20
C ARG A 136 18.27 2.31 1.93
N SER A 137 19.27 1.65 2.50
CA SER A 137 20.44 2.29 3.08
C SER A 137 21.31 2.96 2.00
N ALA A 138 22.14 3.92 2.40
CA ALA A 138 23.09 4.63 1.51
C ALA A 138 24.08 3.70 0.77
N ASN A 139 24.31 2.50 1.29
CA ASN A 139 25.15 1.48 0.65
C ASN A 139 24.37 0.55 -0.32
N GLY A 140 23.06 0.78 -0.51
CA GLY A 140 22.19 -0.02 -1.36
C GLY A 140 21.54 -1.23 -0.69
N ASN A 141 21.87 -1.53 0.57
CA ASN A 141 21.25 -2.62 1.30
C ASN A 141 19.81 -2.28 1.67
N ILE A 142 18.95 -3.31 1.67
CA ILE A 142 17.55 -3.19 2.08
C ILE A 142 17.45 -3.64 3.53
N ALA A 143 16.77 -2.83 4.35
CA ALA A 143 16.52 -3.12 5.74
C ALA A 143 15.04 -2.95 6.06
N ALA A 144 14.54 -3.73 7.02
CA ALA A 144 13.21 -3.52 7.57
C ALA A 144 13.13 -2.13 8.23
N ARG A 145 12.04 -1.41 7.98
CA ARG A 145 11.76 -0.11 8.57
C ARG A 145 10.81 -0.31 9.75
N ASP A 146 11.31 -0.20 10.98
CA ASP A 146 10.50 -0.38 12.18
C ASP A 146 9.39 0.68 12.33
N SER A 147 9.60 1.88 11.77
CA SER A 147 8.68 3.02 11.85
C SER A 147 7.73 3.07 10.65
N HIS A 148 6.92 2.03 10.47
CA HIS A 148 5.88 1.99 9.44
C HIS A 148 4.49 1.68 10.03
N SER A 149 3.44 1.97 9.26
CA SER A 149 2.05 1.80 9.68
C SER A 149 1.37 0.61 9.00
N PHE A 150 2.15 -0.37 8.53
CA PHE A 150 1.66 -1.60 7.91
C PHE A 150 0.84 -1.39 6.63
N SER A 151 0.95 -0.24 5.95
CA SER A 151 0.15 0.05 4.74
C SER A 151 0.34 -1.01 3.65
N TRP A 152 1.57 -1.50 3.44
CA TRP A 152 1.84 -2.56 2.47
C TRP A 152 1.10 -3.87 2.77
N SER A 153 1.23 -4.39 3.99
CA SER A 153 0.53 -5.62 4.39
C SER A 153 -0.99 -5.45 4.41
N THR A 154 -1.49 -4.27 4.80
CA THR A 154 -2.92 -3.94 4.77
C THR A 154 -3.45 -3.90 3.34
N PHE A 155 -2.69 -3.32 2.40
CA PHE A 155 -3.05 -3.29 0.98
C PHE A 155 -3.15 -4.69 0.37
N LEU A 156 -2.23 -5.57 0.79
CA LEU A 156 -2.17 -6.95 0.32
C LEU A 156 -3.26 -7.83 0.96
N ASP A 157 -3.72 -7.56 2.19
CA ASP A 157 -4.74 -8.39 2.86
C ASP A 157 -6.03 -8.49 2.01
N SER A 158 -6.42 -9.72 1.68
CA SER A 158 -7.63 -10.04 0.90
C SER A 158 -8.95 -9.62 1.56
N HIS A 159 -8.97 -9.33 2.85
CA HIS A 159 -10.15 -8.78 3.52
C HIS A 159 -10.33 -7.28 3.27
N VAL A 160 -9.26 -6.57 2.91
CA VAL A 160 -9.33 -5.15 2.57
C VAL A 160 -9.87 -5.05 1.13
N PRO A 161 -10.95 -4.29 0.89
CA PRO A 161 -11.71 -4.32 -0.36
C PRO A 161 -11.03 -3.51 -1.48
N VAL A 162 -9.80 -3.89 -1.83
CA VAL A 162 -9.09 -3.39 -3.02
C VAL A 162 -9.43 -4.30 -4.20
N ASP A 163 -9.75 -3.71 -5.35
CA ASP A 163 -9.97 -4.49 -6.57
C ASP A 163 -8.72 -5.31 -6.93
N THR A 164 -8.91 -6.60 -7.20
CA THR A 164 -7.80 -7.54 -7.48
C THR A 164 -6.94 -7.08 -8.67
N SER A 165 -7.54 -6.49 -9.71
CA SER A 165 -6.79 -6.01 -10.87
C SER A 165 -5.90 -4.82 -10.51
N VAL A 166 -6.39 -3.91 -9.65
CA VAL A 166 -5.60 -2.80 -9.10
C VAL A 166 -4.47 -3.34 -8.25
N ARG A 167 -4.75 -4.30 -7.36
CA ARG A 167 -3.75 -4.90 -6.48
C ARG A 167 -2.60 -5.53 -7.26
N VAL A 168 -2.92 -6.42 -8.20
CA VAL A 168 -1.93 -7.09 -9.07
C VAL A 168 -1.11 -6.06 -9.86
N ALA A 169 -1.76 -5.06 -10.48
CA ALA A 169 -1.07 -4.04 -11.27
C ALA A 169 -0.09 -3.21 -10.43
N VAL A 170 -0.49 -2.80 -9.21
CA VAL A 170 0.34 -2.03 -8.29
C VAL A 170 1.52 -2.86 -7.80
N VAL A 171 1.29 -4.12 -7.39
CA VAL A 171 2.38 -5.03 -6.98
C VAL A 171 3.37 -5.25 -8.12
N ALA A 172 2.88 -5.51 -9.33
CA ALA A 172 3.74 -5.66 -10.51
C ALA A 172 4.56 -4.40 -10.81
N THR A 173 4.00 -3.21 -10.57
CA THR A 173 4.69 -1.94 -10.82
C THR A 173 5.74 -1.64 -9.75
N LEU A 174 5.43 -1.90 -8.48
CA LEU A 174 6.32 -1.62 -7.35
C LEU A 174 7.45 -2.65 -7.18
N LEU A 175 7.28 -3.87 -7.73
CA LEU A 175 8.24 -4.97 -7.60
C LEU A 175 8.84 -5.44 -8.92
N GLY A 176 8.28 -5.05 -10.07
CA GLY A 176 8.66 -5.57 -11.38
C GLY A 176 9.78 -4.78 -12.08
N SER A 177 10.39 -3.79 -11.44
CA SER A 177 11.50 -3.05 -12.04
C SER A 177 12.82 -3.79 -11.82
N GLU A 178 13.65 -3.94 -12.87
CA GLU A 178 14.99 -4.56 -12.76
C GLU A 178 15.89 -3.85 -11.73
N LYS A 179 15.56 -2.62 -11.35
CA LYS A 179 16.27 -1.82 -10.35
C LYS A 179 16.00 -2.28 -8.91
N ASP A 180 14.95 -3.07 -8.72
CA ASP A 180 14.50 -3.37 -7.38
C ASP A 180 15.36 -4.41 -6.67
N GLY A 181 16.03 -5.29 -7.40
CA GLY A 181 16.94 -6.28 -6.83
C GLY A 181 16.20 -7.37 -6.04
N ASP A 182 16.81 -8.53 -5.97
CA ASP A 182 16.17 -9.76 -5.46
C ASP A 182 15.72 -9.64 -4.00
N ASP A 183 16.51 -8.94 -3.19
CA ASP A 183 16.23 -8.70 -1.79
C ASP A 183 14.96 -7.84 -1.60
N TRP A 184 14.65 -6.90 -2.49
CA TRP A 184 13.48 -6.02 -2.35
C TRP A 184 12.17 -6.78 -2.47
N VAL A 185 12.09 -7.62 -3.51
CA VAL A 185 10.92 -8.48 -3.74
C VAL A 185 10.74 -9.45 -2.58
N ARG A 186 11.83 -10.04 -2.09
CA ARG A 186 11.79 -10.96 -0.95
C ARG A 186 11.26 -10.27 0.30
N GLU A 187 11.90 -9.18 0.73
CA GLU A 187 11.53 -8.49 1.97
C GLU A 187 10.08 -7.98 1.95
N LEU A 188 9.62 -7.45 0.81
CA LEU A 188 8.22 -7.00 0.67
C LEU A 188 7.22 -8.16 0.65
N ALA A 189 7.56 -9.29 0.02
CA ALA A 189 6.68 -10.46 0.02
C ALA A 189 6.53 -11.08 1.42
N THR A 190 7.60 -11.07 2.22
CA THR A 190 7.62 -11.60 3.60
C THR A 190 7.32 -10.55 4.66
N ALA A 191 7.00 -9.32 4.27
CA ALA A 191 6.64 -8.25 5.19
C ALA A 191 5.47 -8.67 6.08
N LYS A 192 5.58 -8.40 7.38
CA LYS A 192 4.57 -8.81 8.36
C LYS A 192 3.57 -7.70 8.61
N ASP A 193 2.32 -8.08 8.84
CA ASP A 193 1.30 -7.19 9.36
C ASP A 193 1.45 -6.95 10.88
N GLN A 194 0.58 -6.11 11.43
CA GLN A 194 0.53 -5.80 12.87
C GLN A 194 0.33 -7.03 13.79
N HIS A 195 -0.07 -8.18 13.23
CA HIS A 195 -0.25 -9.44 13.95
C HIS A 195 0.88 -10.44 13.71
N GLY A 196 1.93 -10.04 12.97
CA GLY A 196 3.06 -10.90 12.64
C GLY A 196 2.80 -11.88 11.50
N ARG A 197 1.68 -11.76 10.77
CA ARG A 197 1.36 -12.60 9.60
C ARG A 197 2.06 -12.02 8.38
N GLU A 198 2.73 -12.87 7.60
CA GLU A 198 3.36 -12.43 6.35
C GLU A 198 2.30 -12.07 5.30
N ALA A 199 2.52 -10.99 4.57
CA ALA A 199 1.60 -10.47 3.58
C ALA A 199 1.28 -11.48 2.45
N LEU A 200 2.26 -12.32 2.09
CA LEU A 200 2.05 -13.43 1.15
C LEU A 200 0.94 -14.39 1.59
N HIS A 201 0.76 -14.60 2.89
CA HIS A 201 -0.27 -15.49 3.41
C HIS A 201 -1.65 -14.83 3.47
N THR A 202 -1.72 -13.52 3.69
CA THR A 202 -3.00 -12.80 3.82
C THR A 202 -3.60 -12.35 2.49
N THR A 203 -2.81 -12.33 1.41
CA THR A 203 -3.24 -11.82 0.10
C THR A 203 -4.13 -12.77 -0.70
N ASP A 204 -4.72 -12.29 -1.80
CA ASP A 204 -5.56 -13.11 -2.68
C ASP A 204 -4.71 -14.01 -3.60
N ALA A 205 -5.35 -14.99 -4.23
CA ALA A 205 -4.67 -15.98 -5.06
C ALA A 205 -3.88 -15.35 -6.23
N ALA A 206 -4.47 -14.39 -6.97
CA ALA A 206 -3.81 -13.80 -8.13
C ALA A 206 -2.59 -12.98 -7.74
N THR A 207 -2.69 -12.20 -6.65
CA THR A 207 -1.57 -11.42 -6.13
C THR A 207 -0.48 -12.33 -5.55
N ARG A 208 -0.86 -13.42 -4.88
CA ARG A 208 0.09 -14.43 -4.38
C ARG A 208 0.86 -15.09 -5.53
N ASP A 209 0.18 -15.47 -6.61
CA ASP A 209 0.81 -16.08 -7.78
C ASP A 209 1.83 -15.13 -8.43
N LEU A 210 1.51 -13.84 -8.52
CA LEU A 210 2.45 -12.82 -8.99
C LEU A 210 3.68 -12.70 -8.08
N LEU A 211 3.47 -12.52 -6.76
CA LEU A 211 4.56 -12.39 -5.79
C LEU A 211 5.48 -13.62 -5.84
N ASN A 212 4.89 -14.80 -5.90
CA ASN A 212 5.59 -16.05 -6.07
C ASN A 212 6.41 -16.09 -7.36
N GLY A 213 5.82 -15.70 -8.49
CA GLY A 213 6.51 -15.62 -9.78
C GLY A 213 7.68 -14.65 -9.79
N LEU A 214 7.55 -13.50 -9.11
CA LEU A 214 8.63 -12.54 -8.96
C LEU A 214 9.74 -13.09 -8.06
N ARG A 215 9.39 -13.76 -6.95
CA ARG A 215 10.36 -14.46 -6.09
C ARG A 215 11.15 -15.54 -6.83
N PHE A 216 10.51 -16.28 -7.75
CA PHE A 216 11.17 -17.35 -8.53
C PHE A 216 12.34 -16.86 -9.38
N PHE A 217 12.32 -15.60 -9.83
CA PHE A 217 13.41 -15.02 -10.62
C PHE A 217 14.52 -14.44 -9.74
N CYS A 218 14.22 -14.12 -8.48
CA CYS A 218 15.06 -13.34 -7.59
C CYS A 218 15.97 -14.19 -6.68
N GLY A 219 16.77 -15.07 -7.28
CA GLY A 219 17.74 -15.88 -6.53
C GLY A 219 17.19 -17.27 -6.21
N ARG A 220 17.34 -18.18 -7.18
CA ARG A 220 16.88 -19.58 -7.06
C ARG A 220 17.52 -20.31 -5.88
N TYR A 221 18.69 -19.87 -5.42
CA TYR A 221 19.47 -20.47 -4.35
C TYR A 221 20.47 -19.44 -3.80
N GLU A 222 20.60 -19.33 -2.48
CA GLU A 222 21.74 -18.65 -1.85
C GLU A 222 22.81 -19.69 -1.55
N LEU A 223 23.97 -19.62 -2.21
CA LEU A 223 25.05 -20.57 -1.97
C LEU A 223 25.67 -20.32 -0.60
N PHE A 224 25.91 -21.39 0.17
CA PHE A 224 26.65 -21.27 1.42
C PHE A 224 28.11 -20.90 1.15
N ASP A 225 28.64 -19.95 1.91
CA ASP A 225 30.06 -19.69 1.97
C ASP A 225 30.77 -20.89 2.61
N GLY A 226 31.54 -21.63 1.80
CA GLY A 226 32.27 -22.81 2.25
C GLY A 226 32.80 -23.68 1.11
N PRO A 227 33.67 -24.66 1.41
CA PRO A 227 34.15 -25.60 0.42
C PRO A 227 32.98 -26.43 -0.13
N PRO A 228 32.96 -26.76 -1.44
CA PRO A 228 31.96 -27.63 -2.02
C PRO A 228 31.92 -28.98 -1.30
N ILE A 229 30.72 -29.54 -1.14
CA ILE A 229 30.48 -30.88 -0.57
C ILE A 229 31.18 -31.95 -1.42
N HIS A 230 31.14 -31.75 -2.74
CA HIS A 230 31.77 -32.64 -3.69
C HIS A 230 32.30 -31.86 -4.89
N VAL A 231 33.54 -32.17 -5.30
CA VAL A 231 34.09 -31.76 -6.59
C VAL A 231 34.51 -33.01 -7.37
N SER A 232 34.11 -33.09 -8.64
CA SER A 232 34.57 -34.10 -9.60
C SER A 232 34.90 -33.43 -10.94
N ALA A 233 35.35 -34.23 -11.92
CA ALA A 233 35.59 -33.74 -13.28
C ALA A 233 34.30 -33.27 -13.99
N THR A 234 33.11 -33.66 -13.52
CA THR A 234 31.84 -33.41 -14.19
C THR A 234 30.82 -32.66 -13.35
N ALA A 235 31.06 -32.48 -12.05
CA ALA A 235 30.11 -31.82 -11.15
C ALA A 235 30.77 -31.19 -9.94
N VAL A 236 30.19 -30.08 -9.48
CA VAL A 236 30.46 -29.44 -8.19
C VAL A 236 29.16 -29.40 -7.42
N VAL A 237 29.14 -29.96 -6.23
CA VAL A 237 27.98 -29.98 -5.32
C VAL A 237 28.27 -29.02 -4.18
N VAL A 238 27.42 -28.03 -3.99
CA VAL A 238 27.50 -27.01 -2.94
C VAL A 238 26.24 -27.06 -2.08
N ASN A 239 26.34 -26.58 -0.84
CA ASN A 239 25.16 -26.31 -0.04
C ASN A 239 24.52 -25.00 -0.51
N ALA A 240 23.21 -24.99 -0.54
CA ALA A 240 22.43 -23.81 -0.90
C ALA A 240 21.18 -23.68 -0.04
N TYR A 241 20.79 -22.45 0.26
CA TYR A 241 19.50 -22.12 0.85
C TYR A 241 18.48 -21.93 -0.29
N ASP A 242 17.42 -22.75 -0.35
CA ASP A 242 16.42 -22.66 -1.42
C ASP A 242 15.31 -21.63 -1.17
N HIS A 243 15.37 -20.89 -0.04
CA HIS A 243 14.39 -19.85 0.32
C HIS A 243 12.90 -20.27 0.16
N GLY A 244 12.61 -21.57 0.28
CA GLY A 244 11.26 -22.15 0.24
C GLY A 244 10.73 -22.49 -1.15
N VAL A 245 11.54 -22.34 -2.21
CA VAL A 245 11.21 -22.74 -3.60
C VAL A 245 10.66 -24.17 -3.67
N PHE A 246 11.31 -25.17 -3.08
CA PHE A 246 10.83 -26.56 -3.18
C PHE A 246 9.49 -26.76 -2.48
N ARG A 247 9.32 -26.14 -1.30
CA ARG A 247 8.07 -26.19 -0.54
C ARG A 247 6.94 -25.51 -1.30
N GLN A 248 7.22 -24.38 -1.94
CA GLN A 248 6.24 -23.62 -2.70
C GLN A 248 5.83 -24.33 -3.99
N VAL A 249 6.79 -24.90 -4.76
CA VAL A 249 6.49 -25.75 -5.91
C VAL A 249 5.63 -26.94 -5.48
N PHE A 250 5.96 -27.55 -4.35
CA PHE A 250 5.16 -28.65 -3.79
C PHE A 250 3.72 -28.18 -3.50
N GLU A 251 3.55 -27.10 -2.74
CA GLU A 251 2.24 -26.56 -2.36
C GLU A 251 1.41 -26.14 -3.58
N GLN A 252 2.03 -25.62 -4.64
CA GLN A 252 1.37 -25.24 -5.89
C GLN A 252 0.72 -26.42 -6.62
N PHE A 253 1.33 -27.61 -6.55
CA PHE A 253 0.88 -28.80 -7.27
C PHE A 253 0.30 -29.89 -6.37
N ALA A 254 0.26 -29.64 -5.05
CA ALA A 254 -0.39 -30.51 -4.09
C ALA A 254 -1.91 -30.54 -4.33
N ASN A 255 -2.51 -31.69 -4.10
CA ASN A 255 -3.96 -31.84 -4.11
C ASN A 255 -4.58 -31.25 -2.84
N ASP A 256 -5.92 -31.27 -2.75
CA ASP A 256 -6.67 -30.74 -1.60
C ASP A 256 -6.30 -31.39 -0.24
N CYS A 257 -5.67 -32.56 -0.26
CA CYS A 257 -5.17 -33.25 0.92
C CYS A 257 -3.73 -32.86 1.30
N GLY A 258 -3.08 -31.97 0.55
CA GLY A 258 -1.69 -31.58 0.74
C GLY A 258 -0.67 -32.62 0.23
N GLU A 259 -1.08 -33.52 -0.66
CA GLU A 259 -0.21 -34.56 -1.22
C GLU A 259 0.06 -34.33 -2.72
N LEU A 260 1.23 -34.74 -3.21
CA LEU A 260 1.51 -34.75 -4.66
C LEU A 260 1.02 -36.05 -5.29
N ASP A 261 0.07 -35.95 -6.20
CA ASP A 261 -0.22 -37.05 -7.11
C ASP A 261 0.86 -37.16 -8.21
N LYS A 262 0.80 -38.20 -9.03
CA LYS A 262 1.79 -38.43 -10.10
C LYS A 262 1.89 -37.25 -11.06
N LYS A 263 0.78 -36.57 -11.36
CA LYS A 263 0.74 -35.44 -12.30
C LYS A 263 1.35 -34.20 -11.65
N GLY A 264 1.03 -33.93 -10.39
CA GLY A 264 1.62 -32.88 -9.58
C GLY A 264 3.13 -33.06 -9.45
N PHE A 265 3.60 -34.26 -9.09
CA PHE A 265 5.03 -34.57 -9.00
C PHE A 265 5.79 -34.31 -10.32
N GLN A 266 5.22 -34.73 -11.46
CA GLN A 266 5.80 -34.45 -12.78
C GLN A 266 5.76 -32.97 -13.17
N ALA A 267 4.77 -32.21 -12.68
CA ALA A 267 4.71 -30.77 -12.87
C ALA A 267 5.79 -30.06 -12.03
N CYS A 268 5.97 -30.47 -10.76
CA CYS A 268 7.06 -30.00 -9.91
C CYS A 268 8.42 -30.21 -10.57
N GLY A 269 8.71 -31.44 -11.03
CA GLY A 269 9.97 -31.78 -11.67
C GLY A 269 10.26 -30.92 -12.90
N ARG A 270 9.26 -30.74 -13.78
CA ARG A 270 9.40 -29.86 -14.95
C ARG A 270 9.66 -28.40 -14.58
N LEU A 271 8.95 -27.88 -13.57
CA LEU A 271 9.12 -26.50 -13.13
C LEU A 271 10.50 -26.27 -12.48
N LEU A 272 11.00 -27.26 -11.75
CA LEU A 272 12.34 -27.26 -11.12
C LEU A 272 13.48 -27.59 -12.11
N GLY A 273 13.18 -27.69 -13.41
CA GLY A 273 14.18 -27.89 -14.46
C GLY A 273 14.66 -29.34 -14.62
N GLN A 274 14.00 -30.33 -13.98
CA GLN A 274 14.24 -31.73 -14.33
C GLN A 274 13.60 -32.03 -15.68
N GLN A 275 14.43 -32.44 -16.65
CA GLN A 275 13.91 -32.99 -17.90
C GLN A 275 13.07 -34.24 -17.58
N PRO A 276 11.94 -34.46 -18.28
CA PRO A 276 11.16 -35.67 -18.08
C PRO A 276 12.07 -36.87 -18.31
N THR A 277 12.35 -37.64 -17.27
CA THR A 277 12.94 -38.95 -17.46
C THR A 277 11.84 -39.81 -18.06
N ASP A 278 12.03 -40.22 -19.31
CA ASP A 278 11.27 -41.31 -19.90
C ASP A 278 11.59 -42.56 -19.08
N VAL A 279 10.81 -42.78 -18.02
CA VAL A 279 10.85 -44.03 -17.26
C VAL A 279 10.18 -45.08 -18.13
N LYS A 280 11.00 -45.88 -18.81
CA LYS A 280 10.59 -47.18 -19.38
C LYS A 280 10.25 -48.17 -18.29
#